data_AF-A0A354I7P0-F1
#
_entry.id   AF-A0A354I7P0-F1
#
_cell.length_a   1.000
_cell.length_b   1.000
_cell.length_c   1.000
_cell.angle_alpha   90.00
_cell.angle_beta   90.00
_cell.angle_gamma   90.00
#
_symmetry.space_group_name_H-M   'P 1'
#
loop_
_entity.id
_entity.type
_entity.pdbx_description
1 polymer ?
#
loop_
_entity_poly.entity_id
_entity_poly.type
_entity_poly.pdbx_seq_one_letter_code
_entity_poly.pdbx_strand_id
1 'polypeptide(L)'
;SAFFDNEEVGSSTKQGADSDFLKQVIERIGQAVFSNTEEREQLLRKSFLISADNAHALHPNHPEKADLTNRPKLNGGIVIKYHGGQKYTTDGYSGAYIIQLCKNAKIGYQAYCNRSDIAGGSTLGNIATSHVSVSSADIGFAQLAMHSAVETAGKEDVWQGIRLFEQFWSQ
;
A
#
# COMPACT_ATOMS: atom_id res chain seq x y z
N SER A 1 2.90 -9.73 8.86
CA SER A 1 2.12 -8.49 8.71
C SER A 1 2.30 -7.59 9.92
N ALA A 2 2.18 -6.28 9.76
CA ALA A 2 2.18 -5.30 10.85
C ALA A 2 0.96 -4.39 10.71
N PHE A 3 0.38 -3.95 11.84
CA PHE A 3 -0.75 -3.04 11.89
C PHE A 3 -0.35 -1.84 12.77
N PHE A 4 -0.62 -0.62 12.28
CA PHE A 4 -0.24 0.62 12.94
C PHE A 4 -1.49 1.40 13.33
N ASP A 5 -1.36 2.22 14.38
CA ASP A 5 -2.40 3.14 14.85
C ASP A 5 -2.04 4.59 14.48
N ASN A 6 -2.97 5.52 14.66
CA ASN A 6 -2.75 6.97 14.53
C ASN A 6 -2.32 7.46 13.14
N GLU A 7 -2.60 6.69 12.09
CA GLU A 7 -2.42 7.08 10.69
C GLU A 7 -3.09 8.44 10.42
N GLU A 8 -4.36 8.53 10.81
CA GLU A 8 -5.27 9.66 10.61
C GLU A 8 -4.85 10.96 11.33
N VAL A 9 -3.91 10.86 12.28
CA VAL A 9 -3.35 12.01 13.02
C VAL A 9 -1.87 12.22 12.72
N GLY A 10 -1.34 11.58 11.67
CA GLY A 10 -0.01 11.82 11.13
C GLY A 10 1.06 10.79 11.50
N SER A 11 0.72 9.70 12.20
CA SER A 11 1.59 8.56 12.53
C SER A 11 2.81 8.81 13.43
N SER A 12 3.12 10.05 13.80
CA SER A 12 4.23 10.41 14.71
C SER A 12 3.90 10.12 16.19
N THR A 13 3.55 8.87 16.49
CA THR A 13 3.30 8.34 17.83
C THR A 13 4.07 7.04 18.03
N LYS A 14 4.21 6.58 19.27
CA LYS A 14 4.91 5.32 19.58
C LYS A 14 4.30 4.06 18.94
N GLN A 15 3.04 4.11 18.52
CA GLN A 15 2.32 2.99 17.89
C GLN A 15 1.96 3.26 16.42
N GLY A 16 2.34 4.43 15.89
CA GLY A 16 2.16 4.78 14.48
C GLY A 16 3.31 4.31 13.60
N ALA A 17 3.15 4.45 12.29
CA ALA A 17 4.14 3.96 11.33
C ALA A 17 5.44 4.77 11.31
N ASP A 18 5.45 5.97 11.90
CA ASP A 18 6.65 6.79 12.08
C ASP A 18 7.45 6.42 13.34
N SER A 19 6.97 5.41 14.08
CA SER A 19 7.74 4.81 15.17
C SER A 19 8.85 3.91 14.65
N ASP A 20 9.81 3.61 15.52
CA ASP A 20 10.84 2.61 15.26
C ASP A 20 10.35 1.17 15.44
N PHE A 21 9.05 0.94 15.72
CA PHE A 21 8.50 -0.38 16.01
C PHE A 21 8.81 -1.40 14.92
N LEU A 22 8.53 -1.07 13.65
CA LEU A 22 8.75 -1.99 12.52
C LEU A 22 10.23 -2.35 12.39
N LYS A 23 11.10 -1.34 12.46
CA LYS A 23 12.55 -1.51 12.40
C LYS A 23 13.04 -2.40 13.54
N GLN A 24 12.68 -2.10 14.78
CA GLN A 24 13.10 -2.89 15.94
C GLN A 24 12.61 -4.35 15.86
N VAL A 25 11.38 -4.59 15.41
CA VAL A 25 10.84 -5.95 15.27
C VAL A 25 11.63 -6.74 14.22
N ILE A 26 11.88 -6.14 13.05
CA ILE A 26 12.67 -6.80 11.98
C ILE A 26 14.10 -7.06 12.46
N GLU A 27 14.74 -6.10 13.11
CA GLU A 27 16.10 -6.27 13.63
C GLU A 27 16.18 -7.38 14.68
N ARG A 28 15.23 -7.45 15.62
CA ARG A 28 15.19 -8.49 16.66
C ARG A 28 14.94 -9.88 16.08
N ILE A 29 14.03 -10.01 15.12
CA ILE A 29 13.80 -11.27 14.41
C ILE A 29 15.06 -11.65 13.62
N GLY A 30 15.65 -10.72 12.89
CA GLY A 30 16.86 -10.94 12.13
C GLY A 30 18.04 -11.40 12.99
N GLN A 31 18.21 -10.81 14.18
CA GLN A 31 19.23 -11.23 15.15
C GLN A 31 18.99 -12.63 15.73
N ALA A 32 17.72 -13.03 15.89
CA ALA A 32 17.38 -14.35 16.41
C ALA A 32 17.54 -15.46 15.35
N VAL A 33 17.34 -15.13 14.06
CA VAL A 33 17.37 -16.09 12.95
C VAL A 33 18.76 -16.20 12.31
N PHE A 34 19.47 -15.08 12.17
CA PHE A 34 20.74 -15.01 11.44
C PHE A 34 21.88 -14.61 12.37
N SER A 35 23.01 -15.30 12.24
CA SER A 35 24.17 -15.10 13.11
C SER A 35 25.12 -14.00 12.62
N ASN A 36 25.07 -13.63 11.33
CA ASN A 36 25.94 -12.62 10.75
C ASN A 36 25.15 -11.39 10.25
N THR A 37 25.84 -10.26 10.10
CA THR A 37 25.25 -8.98 9.65
C THR A 37 24.87 -9.02 8.17
N GLU A 38 25.67 -9.69 7.35
CA GLU A 38 25.47 -9.72 5.90
C GLU A 38 24.15 -10.42 5.53
N GLU A 39 23.83 -11.55 6.15
CA GLU A 39 22.56 -12.28 5.96
C GLU A 39 21.36 -11.40 6.31
N ARG A 40 21.47 -10.57 7.34
CA ARG A 40 20.41 -9.66 7.76
C ARG A 40 20.20 -8.53 6.75
N GLU A 41 21.27 -7.97 6.21
CA GLU A 41 21.18 -6.97 5.14
C GLU A 41 20.64 -7.58 3.84
N GLN A 42 21.07 -8.79 3.49
CA GLN A 42 20.56 -9.51 2.34
C GLN A 42 19.06 -9.85 2.48
N LEU A 43 18.60 -10.18 3.67
CA LEU A 43 17.18 -10.39 3.97
C LEU A 43 16.37 -9.14 3.62
N LEU A 44 16.78 -7.97 4.10
CA LEU A 44 16.10 -6.71 3.81
C LEU A 44 16.08 -6.39 2.32
N ARG A 45 17.22 -6.59 1.62
CA ARG A 45 17.28 -6.35 0.16
C ARG A 45 16.42 -7.29 -0.67
N LYS A 46 16.15 -8.50 -0.17
CA LYS A 46 15.26 -9.48 -0.81
C LYS A 46 13.80 -9.33 -0.37
N SER A 47 13.52 -8.46 0.60
CA SER A 47 12.18 -8.22 1.12
C SER A 47 11.39 -7.28 0.21
N PHE A 48 10.07 -7.38 0.31
CA PHE A 48 9.14 -6.46 -0.32
C PHE A 48 8.05 -6.08 0.68
N LEU A 49 7.66 -4.80 0.70
CA LEU A 49 6.62 -4.28 1.58
C LEU A 49 5.40 -3.84 0.77
N ILE A 50 4.24 -4.42 1.08
CA ILE A 50 2.96 -3.95 0.56
C ILE A 50 2.36 -3.00 1.61
N SER A 51 2.33 -1.70 1.30
CA SER A 51 1.60 -0.69 2.08
C SER A 51 0.15 -0.71 1.61
N ALA A 52 -0.74 -1.28 2.44
CA ALA A 52 -2.15 -1.45 2.12
C ALA A 52 -2.99 -0.41 2.86
N ASP A 53 -3.60 0.50 2.12
CA ASP A 53 -4.53 1.49 2.62
C ASP A 53 -5.56 1.82 1.53
N ASN A 54 -6.78 2.18 1.90
CA ASN A 54 -7.88 2.37 0.97
C ASN A 54 -7.57 3.39 -0.16
N ALA A 55 -8.36 3.33 -1.23
CA ALA A 55 -8.22 4.21 -2.39
C ALA A 55 -9.56 4.84 -2.77
N HIS A 56 -9.53 6.04 -3.34
CA HIS A 56 -10.75 6.71 -3.78
C HIS A 56 -11.28 6.09 -5.07
N ALA A 57 -12.52 5.61 -5.03
CA ALA A 57 -13.27 5.23 -6.22
C ALA A 57 -13.78 6.48 -6.96
N LEU A 58 -14.05 6.33 -8.26
CA LEU A 58 -14.75 7.33 -9.06
C LEU A 58 -16.14 7.57 -8.46
N HIS A 59 -16.34 8.77 -7.90
CA HIS A 59 -17.63 9.16 -7.37
C HIS A 59 -18.57 9.57 -8.52
N PRO A 60 -19.74 8.94 -8.70
CA PRO A 60 -20.61 9.20 -9.86
C PRO A 60 -21.17 10.63 -9.90
N ASN A 61 -21.39 11.24 -8.74
CA ASN A 61 -21.86 12.63 -8.65
C ASN A 61 -20.71 13.66 -8.68
N HIS A 62 -19.46 13.22 -8.55
CA HIS A 62 -18.28 14.09 -8.53
C HIS A 62 -17.16 13.55 -9.44
N PRO A 63 -17.46 13.25 -10.72
CA PRO A 63 -16.46 12.68 -11.64
C PRO A 63 -15.30 13.65 -11.91
N GLU A 64 -15.51 14.96 -11.72
CA GLU A 64 -14.51 16.00 -11.84
C GLU A 64 -13.39 15.88 -10.79
N LYS A 65 -13.61 15.18 -9.67
CA LYS A 65 -12.58 15.01 -8.63
C LYS A 65 -11.57 13.90 -8.97
N ALA A 66 -11.91 13.01 -9.89
CA ALA A 66 -11.03 11.92 -10.30
C ALA A 66 -10.09 12.34 -11.45
N ASP A 67 -8.95 11.68 -11.57
CA ASP A 67 -8.09 11.81 -12.75
C ASP A 67 -8.84 11.44 -14.04
N LEU A 68 -8.41 11.98 -15.18
CA LEU A 68 -9.09 11.70 -16.45
C LEU A 68 -8.91 10.25 -16.93
N THR A 69 -7.77 9.64 -16.60
CA THR A 69 -7.38 8.32 -17.10
C THR A 69 -7.35 7.25 -15.99
N ASN A 70 -7.05 7.65 -14.76
CA ASN A 70 -6.90 6.76 -13.60
C ASN A 70 -8.12 6.89 -12.69
N ARG A 71 -9.17 6.11 -12.99
CA ARG A 71 -10.48 6.17 -12.32
C ARG A 71 -10.87 4.83 -11.72
N PRO A 72 -10.37 4.48 -10.51
CA PRO A 72 -10.73 3.22 -9.88
C PRO A 72 -12.24 3.07 -9.71
N LYS A 73 -12.74 1.88 -9.94
CA LYS A 73 -14.14 1.50 -9.75
C LYS A 73 -14.24 0.42 -8.68
N LEU A 74 -15.35 0.42 -7.96
CA LEU A 74 -15.69 -0.68 -7.04
C LEU A 74 -15.77 -2.00 -7.82
N ASN A 75 -15.31 -3.08 -7.19
CA ASN A 75 -15.16 -4.43 -7.76
C ASN A 75 -14.21 -4.51 -8.97
N GLY A 76 -13.43 -3.46 -9.23
CA GLY A 76 -12.45 -3.43 -10.32
C GLY A 76 -11.10 -4.06 -9.96
N GLY A 77 -10.92 -4.47 -8.70
CA GLY A 77 -9.70 -5.10 -8.22
C GLY A 77 -8.72 -4.12 -7.58
N ILE A 78 -7.50 -4.61 -7.34
CA ILE A 78 -6.48 -3.95 -6.51
C ILE A 78 -6.09 -2.61 -7.11
N VAL A 79 -6.20 -1.54 -6.34
CA VAL A 79 -5.81 -0.20 -6.77
C VAL A 79 -4.33 0.02 -6.46
N ILE A 80 -3.51 0.23 -7.48
CA ILE A 80 -2.08 0.54 -7.35
C ILE A 80 -1.93 2.05 -7.34
N LYS A 81 -1.44 2.60 -6.22
CA LYS A 81 -1.41 4.04 -5.95
C LYS A 81 -0.05 4.62 -6.38
N TYR A 82 -0.05 5.53 -7.34
CA TYR A 82 1.12 6.24 -7.83
C TYR A 82 1.05 7.73 -7.50
N HIS A 83 2.20 8.34 -7.21
CA HIS A 83 2.28 9.78 -6.98
C HIS A 83 3.61 10.32 -7.51
N GLY A 84 3.57 11.32 -8.41
CA GLY A 84 4.78 11.88 -9.03
C GLY A 84 5.77 12.50 -8.04
N GLY A 85 5.27 13.05 -6.93
CA GLY A 85 6.10 13.53 -5.81
C GLY A 85 6.46 12.46 -4.78
N GLN A 86 6.29 11.17 -5.11
CA GLN A 86 6.49 10.03 -4.22
C GLN A 86 5.85 10.22 -2.84
N LYS A 87 4.56 10.61 -2.77
CA LYS A 87 3.74 10.50 -1.54
C LYS A 87 3.23 9.07 -1.30
N TYR A 88 3.30 8.28 -2.36
CA TYR A 88 3.16 6.83 -2.37
C TYR A 88 4.51 6.27 -2.79
N THR A 89 4.89 5.14 -2.21
CA THR A 89 6.18 4.48 -2.43
C THR A 89 6.27 3.75 -3.76
N THR A 90 5.14 3.57 -4.45
CA THR A 90 5.07 2.82 -5.69
C THR A 90 5.88 3.48 -6.79
N ASP A 91 6.84 2.73 -7.34
CA ASP A 91 7.60 3.08 -8.54
C ASP A 91 7.28 2.12 -9.70
N GLY A 92 8.00 2.25 -10.82
CA GLY A 92 7.80 1.39 -11.99
C GLY A 92 8.10 -0.09 -11.72
N TYR A 93 9.07 -0.40 -10.87
CA TYR A 93 9.45 -1.76 -10.52
C TYR A 93 8.44 -2.36 -9.52
N SER A 94 8.17 -1.67 -8.43
CA SER A 94 7.27 -2.16 -7.38
C SER A 94 5.82 -2.26 -7.87
N GLY A 95 5.38 -1.32 -8.72
CA GLY A 95 4.09 -1.43 -9.41
C GLY A 95 4.03 -2.64 -10.35
N ALA A 96 5.08 -2.91 -11.12
CA ALA A 96 5.13 -4.10 -12.00
C ALA A 96 5.08 -5.41 -11.20
N TYR A 97 5.73 -5.45 -10.03
CA TYR A 97 5.66 -6.58 -9.11
C TYR A 97 4.24 -6.85 -8.62
N ILE A 98 3.50 -5.81 -8.20
CA ILE A 98 2.07 -5.94 -7.81
C ILE A 98 1.21 -6.41 -8.99
N ILE A 99 1.43 -5.87 -10.19
CA ILE A 99 0.71 -6.31 -11.40
C ILE A 99 0.96 -7.80 -11.67
N GLN A 100 2.21 -8.26 -11.51
CA GLN A 100 2.54 -9.67 -11.68
C GLN A 100 1.85 -10.56 -10.64
N LEU A 101 1.80 -10.12 -9.37
CA LEU A 101 1.04 -10.80 -8.32
C LEU A 101 -0.45 -10.91 -8.68
N CYS A 102 -1.06 -9.81 -9.12
CA CYS A 102 -2.46 -9.80 -9.53
C CYS A 102 -2.73 -10.77 -10.69
N LYS A 103 -1.84 -10.81 -11.69
CA LYS A 103 -1.92 -11.75 -12.82
C LYS A 103 -1.80 -13.20 -12.36
N ASN A 104 -0.86 -13.51 -11.48
CA ASN A 104 -0.67 -14.85 -10.94
C ASN A 104 -1.90 -15.32 -10.15
N ALA A 105 -2.48 -14.42 -9.34
CA ALA A 105 -3.71 -14.66 -8.57
C ALA A 105 -4.99 -14.62 -9.43
N LYS A 106 -4.89 -14.26 -10.72
CA LYS A 106 -6.04 -14.08 -11.64
C LYS A 106 -7.08 -13.10 -11.10
N ILE A 107 -6.64 -11.97 -10.56
CA ILE A 107 -7.48 -10.88 -10.05
C ILE A 107 -7.27 -9.59 -10.86
N GLY A 108 -8.25 -8.69 -10.79
CA GLY A 108 -8.18 -7.38 -11.42
C GLY A 108 -7.21 -6.43 -10.70
N TYR A 109 -6.74 -5.42 -11.43
CA TYR A 109 -5.97 -4.31 -10.88
C TYR A 109 -6.29 -3.03 -11.63
N GLN A 110 -6.10 -1.90 -10.96
CA GLN A 110 -6.41 -0.56 -11.44
C GLN A 110 -5.28 0.39 -11.04
N ALA A 111 -5.02 1.41 -11.84
CA ALA A 111 -4.09 2.47 -11.46
C ALA A 111 -4.85 3.63 -10.80
N TYR A 112 -4.23 4.24 -9.79
CA TYR A 112 -4.68 5.47 -9.18
C TYR A 112 -3.55 6.49 -9.17
N CYS A 113 -3.87 7.69 -9.63
CA CYS A 113 -3.03 8.87 -9.52
C CYS A 113 -3.91 10.02 -9.03
N ASN A 114 -3.43 10.81 -8.08
CA ASN A 114 -4.08 12.08 -7.78
C ASN A 114 -4.03 12.99 -9.01
N ARG A 115 -5.09 13.76 -9.23
CA ARG A 115 -5.04 14.85 -10.21
C ARG A 115 -3.89 15.78 -9.83
N SER A 116 -3.05 16.15 -10.80
CA SER A 116 -1.86 16.96 -10.53
C SER A 116 -2.16 18.37 -10.04
N ASP A 117 -3.38 18.87 -10.23
CA ASP A 117 -3.84 20.19 -9.80
C ASP A 117 -4.50 20.20 -8.41
N ILE A 118 -4.65 19.04 -7.76
CA ILE A 118 -5.24 18.90 -6.43
C ILE A 118 -4.22 18.26 -5.50
N ALA A 119 -4.02 18.85 -4.32
CA ALA A 119 -3.20 18.22 -3.28
C ALA A 119 -3.86 16.92 -2.82
N GLY A 120 -3.19 15.80 -3.10
CA GLY A 120 -3.62 14.49 -2.60
C GLY A 120 -3.17 14.21 -1.17
N GLY A 121 -3.88 13.28 -0.53
CA GLY A 121 -3.48 12.67 0.73
C GLY A 121 -2.12 11.96 0.64
N SER A 122 -1.53 11.67 1.80
CA SER A 122 -0.33 10.84 1.95
C SER A 122 -0.73 9.48 2.52
N THR A 123 0.13 8.47 2.41
CA THR A 123 -0.06 7.17 3.10
C THR A 123 1.12 6.86 4.01
N LEU A 124 0.95 5.79 4.80
CA LEU A 124 1.95 5.19 5.67
C LEU A 124 3.19 4.67 4.95
N GLY A 125 3.07 4.26 3.69
CA GLY A 125 4.13 3.57 2.94
C GLY A 125 5.45 4.32 3.02
N ASN A 126 5.41 5.63 2.72
CA ASN A 126 6.59 6.47 2.75
C ASN A 126 7.23 6.57 4.13
N ILE A 127 6.39 6.70 5.16
CA ILE A 127 6.82 6.86 6.54
C ILE A 127 7.52 5.58 6.98
N ALA A 128 6.91 4.42 6.75
CA ALA A 128 7.50 3.12 7.08
C ALA A 128 8.82 2.87 6.31
N THR A 129 8.89 3.21 5.02
CA THR A 129 10.12 3.04 4.23
C THR A 129 11.25 3.98 4.62
N SER A 130 10.93 5.12 5.24
CA SER A 130 11.97 6.03 5.75
C SER A 130 12.77 5.41 6.90
N HIS A 131 12.14 4.50 7.66
CA HIS A 131 12.77 3.75 8.76
C HIS A 131 13.34 2.41 8.32
N VAL A 132 12.79 1.80 7.26
CA VAL A 132 13.19 0.48 6.74
C VAL A 132 13.35 0.55 5.21
N SER A 133 14.59 0.53 4.72
CA SER A 133 14.90 0.61 3.29
C SER A 133 14.59 -0.70 2.56
N VAL A 134 13.33 -0.93 2.25
CA VAL A 134 12.79 -2.10 1.55
C VAL A 134 11.98 -1.65 0.34
N SER A 135 12.05 -2.38 -0.77
CA SER A 135 11.19 -2.11 -1.93
C SER A 135 9.73 -2.22 -1.54
N SER A 136 8.93 -1.22 -1.90
CA SER A 136 7.53 -1.19 -1.49
C SER A 136 6.59 -0.65 -2.56
N ALA A 137 5.33 -1.03 -2.44
CA ALA A 137 4.25 -0.46 -3.24
C ALA A 137 3.07 -0.12 -2.32
N ASP A 138 2.43 1.00 -2.62
CA ASP A 138 1.14 1.38 -2.05
C ASP A 138 0.02 0.82 -2.90
N ILE A 139 -0.79 -0.02 -2.28
CA ILE A 139 -2.02 -0.54 -2.84
C ILE A 139 -3.22 -0.04 -2.05
N GLY A 140 -4.40 -0.21 -2.61
CA GLY A 140 -5.64 0.02 -1.91
C GLY A 140 -6.85 -0.68 -2.51
N PHE A 141 -7.97 -0.47 -1.84
CA PHE A 141 -9.27 -0.95 -2.23
C PHE A 141 -10.15 0.24 -2.55
N ALA A 142 -10.79 0.22 -3.72
CA ALA A 142 -11.65 1.31 -4.15
C ALA A 142 -12.82 1.46 -3.16
N GLN A 143 -12.99 2.66 -2.61
CA GLN A 143 -14.11 3.00 -1.73
C GLN A 143 -14.69 4.37 -2.03
N LEU A 144 -15.95 4.56 -1.62
CA LEU A 144 -16.67 5.82 -1.62
C LEU A 144 -16.84 6.33 -0.20
N ALA A 145 -16.90 7.65 -0.06
CA ALA A 145 -17.10 8.35 1.20
C ALA A 145 -16.01 8.05 2.25
N MET A 146 -14.74 7.99 1.84
CA MET A 146 -13.60 7.80 2.75
C MET A 146 -13.64 8.83 3.92
N HIS A 147 -13.42 8.35 5.14
CA HIS A 147 -13.57 9.08 6.42
C HIS A 147 -15.02 9.45 6.82
N SER A 148 -16.03 8.89 6.15
CA SER A 148 -17.42 8.95 6.61
C SER A 148 -17.66 8.01 7.79
N ALA A 149 -18.67 8.28 8.61
CA ALA A 149 -19.15 7.33 9.60
C ALA A 149 -19.68 6.02 8.99
N VAL A 150 -20.07 6.06 7.72
CA VAL A 150 -20.45 4.91 6.91
C VAL A 150 -19.80 5.04 5.53
N GLU A 151 -18.84 4.18 5.26
CA GLU A 151 -18.12 4.08 3.98
C GLU A 151 -18.77 3.01 3.08
N THR A 152 -18.50 3.05 1.78
CA THR A 152 -19.03 2.06 0.82
C THR A 152 -17.91 1.48 -0.03
N ALA A 153 -17.80 0.15 -0.04
CA ALA A 153 -16.78 -0.59 -0.77
C ALA A 153 -17.38 -1.71 -1.65
N GLY A 154 -16.60 -2.22 -2.60
CA GLY A 154 -16.97 -3.37 -3.42
C GLY A 154 -16.74 -4.70 -2.70
N LYS A 155 -17.75 -5.58 -2.67
CA LYS A 155 -17.61 -6.91 -2.05
C LYS A 155 -16.50 -7.76 -2.71
N GLU A 156 -16.31 -7.60 -4.02
CA GLU A 156 -15.32 -8.38 -4.77
C GLU A 156 -13.90 -7.88 -4.51
N ASP A 157 -13.73 -6.59 -4.17
CA ASP A 157 -12.41 -6.03 -3.85
C ASP A 157 -11.83 -6.69 -2.58
N VAL A 158 -12.69 -7.07 -1.61
CA VAL A 158 -12.29 -7.82 -0.41
C VAL A 158 -11.74 -9.20 -0.78
N TRP A 159 -12.47 -9.96 -1.61
CA TRP A 159 -12.03 -11.30 -2.04
C TRP A 159 -10.74 -11.24 -2.89
N GLN A 160 -10.64 -10.24 -3.76
CA GLN A 160 -9.42 -10.00 -4.53
C GLN A 160 -8.24 -9.61 -3.64
N GLY A 161 -8.47 -8.82 -2.58
CA GLY A 161 -7.47 -8.51 -1.57
C GLY A 161 -6.92 -9.74 -0.85
N ILE A 162 -7.81 -10.63 -0.41
CA ILE A 162 -7.41 -11.90 0.21
C ILE A 162 -6.51 -12.70 -0.75
N ARG A 163 -6.93 -12.88 -1.99
CA ARG A 163 -6.16 -13.61 -3.01
C ARG A 163 -4.81 -12.96 -3.31
N LEU A 164 -4.73 -11.63 -3.33
CA LEU A 164 -3.46 -10.93 -3.52
C LEU A 164 -2.48 -11.27 -2.39
N PHE A 165 -2.93 -11.18 -1.13
CA PHE A 165 -2.07 -11.45 0.02
C PHE A 165 -1.69 -12.92 0.14
N GLU A 166 -2.61 -13.86 -0.16
CA GLU A 166 -2.28 -15.28 -0.27
C GLU A 166 -1.20 -15.52 -1.34
N GLN A 167 -1.37 -14.93 -2.52
CA GLN A 167 -0.40 -15.05 -3.60
C GLN A 167 0.96 -14.44 -3.22
N PHE A 168 0.98 -13.31 -2.53
CA PHE A 168 2.20 -12.66 -2.04
C PHE A 168 2.98 -13.54 -1.07
N TRP A 169 2.30 -14.16 -0.09
CA TRP A 169 2.95 -15.03 0.90
C TRP A 169 3.28 -16.43 0.39
N SER A 170 2.73 -16.83 -0.77
CA SER A 170 2.98 -18.15 -1.38
C SER A 170 4.21 -18.22 -2.29
N GLN A 171 4.86 -17.08 -2.59
CA GLN A 171 6.10 -17.03 -3.36
C GLN A 171 7.31 -17.35 -2.49
#